data_AF-A0A8D5JMX9-F1
#
_entry.id   AF-A0A8D5JMX9-F1
#
_cell.length_a   1.000
_cell.length_b   1.000
_cell.length_c   1.000
_cell.angle_alpha   90.00
_cell.angle_beta   90.00
_cell.angle_gamma   90.00
#
_symmetry.space_group_name_H-M   'P 1'
#
loop_
_entity.id
_entity.type
_entity.pdbx_description
1 polymer ?
#
loop_
_entity_poly.entity_id
_entity_poly.type
_entity_poly.pdbx_seq_one_letter_code
_entity_poly.pdbx_strand_id
1 'polypeptide(L)'
;MGYMAVTIVLEMVLGLFASIIVMWFSRKREFTADKGAAYLTSSAKMVGALRRLQAHHEPSHLPEQVAAFGIRPREGGLASLFRSHPPLEERIAALERLS
;
A
#
# COMPACT_ATOMS: atom_id res chain seq x y z
N MET A 1 25.41 24.64 17.48
CA MET A 1 23.93 24.60 17.49
C MET A 1 23.31 24.79 16.10
N GLY A 2 23.64 25.87 15.35
CA GLY A 2 23.06 26.10 14.01
C GLY A 2 23.32 24.98 12.99
N TYR A 3 24.54 24.44 12.93
CA TYR A 3 24.88 23.30 12.08
C TYR A 3 23.98 22.08 12.36
N MET A 4 23.84 21.67 13.63
CA MET A 4 22.99 20.54 14.03
C MET A 4 21.52 20.77 13.71
N ALA A 5 21.02 21.99 13.90
CA ALA A 5 19.63 22.31 13.56
C ALA A 5 19.37 22.17 12.05
N VAL A 6 20.31 22.65 11.22
CA VAL A 6 20.20 22.55 9.76
C VAL A 6 20.28 21.09 9.32
N THR A 7 21.21 20.29 9.86
CA THR A 7 21.33 18.87 9.46
C THR A 7 20.10 18.07 9.84
N ILE A 8 19.55 18.25 11.05
CA ILE A 8 18.33 17.55 11.49
C ILE A 8 17.15 17.86 10.56
N VAL A 9 16.95 19.14 10.23
CA VAL A 9 15.86 19.54 9.33
C VAL A 9 16.03 18.92 7.94
N LEU A 10 17.25 18.93 7.40
CA LEU A 10 17.54 18.33 6.10
C LEU A 10 17.33 16.81 6.11
N GLU A 11 17.78 16.10 7.15
CA GLU A 11 17.58 14.66 7.29
C GLU A 11 16.10 14.29 7.33
N MET A 12 15.28 15.04 8.08
CA MET A 12 13.84 14.80 8.14
C MET A 12 13.15 15.01 6.79
N VAL A 13 13.48 16.12 6.10
CA VAL A 13 12.88 16.46 4.81
C VAL A 13 13.30 15.45 3.73
N LEU A 14 14.60 15.17 3.62
CA LEU A 14 15.12 14.22 2.65
C LEU A 14 14.64 12.80 2.95
N GLY A 15 14.58 12.41 4.23
CA GLY A 15 14.03 11.13 4.67
C GLY A 15 12.55 10.97 4.29
N LEU A 16 11.74 12.03 4.44
CA LEU A 16 10.35 12.03 3.99
C LEU A 16 10.26 11.79 2.48
N PHE A 17 11.04 12.50 1.66
CA PHE A 17 11.04 12.29 0.21
C PHE A 17 11.52 10.90 -0.19
N ALA A 18 12.59 10.40 0.45
CA ALA A 18 13.07 9.04 0.23
C ALA A 18 11.99 8.00 0.54
N SER A 19 11.23 8.18 1.63
CA SER A 19 10.15 7.26 1.99
C SER A 19 9.04 7.19 0.94
N ILE A 20 8.67 8.33 0.33
CA ILE A 20 7.67 8.39 -0.75
C ILE A 20 8.13 7.59 -1.97
N ILE A 21 9.40 7.73 -2.36
CA ILE A 21 9.99 7.01 -3.50
C ILE A 21 9.99 5.50 -3.23
N VAL A 22 10.42 5.09 -2.03
CA VAL A 22 10.43 3.67 -1.62
C VAL A 22 9.02 3.08 -1.63
N MET A 23 8.04 3.80 -1.08
CA MET A 23 6.63 3.38 -1.09
C MET A 23 6.10 3.24 -2.51
N TRP A 24 6.44 4.15 -3.42
CA TRP A 24 6.07 4.05 -4.84
C TRP A 24 6.70 2.83 -5.52
N PHE A 25 7.99 2.59 -5.30
CA PHE A 25 8.68 1.43 -5.87
C PHE A 25 8.12 0.11 -5.32
N SER A 26 7.78 0.07 -4.03
CA SER A 26 7.09 -1.07 -3.40
C SER A 26 5.80 -1.40 -4.14
N ARG A 27 4.95 -0.40 -4.40
CA ARG A 27 3.71 -0.59 -5.17
C ARG A 27 3.98 -1.08 -6.59
N LYS A 28 4.99 -0.51 -7.28
CA LYS A 28 5.35 -0.93 -8.64
C LYS A 28 5.78 -2.39 -8.70
N ARG A 29 6.58 -2.83 -7.73
CA ARG A 29 7.04 -4.23 -7.62
C ARG A 29 5.88 -5.19 -7.39
N GLU A 30 4.90 -4.81 -6.58
CA GLU A 30 3.70 -5.63 -6.32
C GLU A 30 2.92 -5.94 -7.62
N PHE A 31 2.66 -4.93 -8.45
CA PHE A 31 2.01 -5.15 -9.74
C PHE A 31 2.83 -6.02 -10.68
N THR A 32 4.16 -5.90 -10.66
CA THR A 32 5.03 -6.79 -11.45
C THR A 32 4.97 -8.22 -10.94
N ALA A 33 4.88 -8.42 -9.61
CA ALA A 33 4.71 -9.74 -9.01
C ALA A 33 3.36 -10.36 -9.42
N ASP A 34 2.27 -9.60 -9.40
CA ASP A 34 0.95 -10.05 -9.85
C ASP A 34 0.96 -10.50 -11.32
N LYS A 35 1.60 -9.70 -12.18
CA LYS A 35 1.80 -10.04 -13.59
C LYS A 35 2.61 -11.32 -13.76
N GLY A 36 3.70 -11.47 -13.01
CA GLY A 36 4.53 -12.67 -13.02
C GLY A 36 3.76 -13.92 -12.56
N ALA A 37 2.98 -13.80 -11.49
CA ALA A 37 2.14 -14.89 -10.98
C ALA A 37 1.05 -15.28 -11.98
N ALA A 38 0.40 -14.29 -12.61
CA ALA A 38 -0.60 -14.51 -13.65
C ALA A 38 0.00 -15.18 -14.91
N TYR A 39 1.22 -14.79 -15.30
CA TYR A 39 1.95 -15.41 -16.40
C TYR A 39 2.30 -16.88 -16.12
N LEU A 40 2.72 -17.20 -14.89
CA LEU A 40 3.07 -18.57 -14.49
C LEU A 40 1.84 -19.46 -14.24
N THR A 41 0.68 -18.87 -13.96
CA THR A 41 -0.54 -19.61 -13.65
C THR A 41 -1.65 -19.25 -14.63
N SER A 42 -2.46 -18.25 -14.30
CA SER A 42 -3.42 -17.59 -15.20
C SER A 42 -3.92 -16.32 -14.52
N SER A 43 -4.27 -15.30 -15.30
CA SER A 43 -4.89 -14.07 -14.77
C SER A 43 -6.16 -14.38 -13.96
N ALA A 44 -7.00 -15.32 -14.41
CA ALA A 44 -8.23 -15.70 -13.72
C ALA A 44 -7.99 -16.31 -12.32
N LYS A 45 -6.99 -17.21 -12.19
CA LYS A 45 -6.62 -17.79 -10.88
C LYS A 45 -6.08 -16.72 -9.93
N MET A 46 -5.27 -15.79 -10.44
CA MET A 46 -4.72 -14.70 -9.62
C MET A 46 -5.83 -13.74 -9.14
N VAL A 47 -6.75 -13.36 -10.03
CA VAL A 47 -7.95 -12.55 -9.66
C VAL A 47 -8.77 -13.28 -8.59
N GLY A 48 -9.02 -14.58 -8.77
CA GLY A 48 -9.73 -15.38 -7.76
C GLY A 48 -9.03 -15.42 -6.40
N ALA A 49 -7.70 -15.53 -6.39
CA ALA A 49 -6.91 -15.48 -5.16
C ALA A 49 -7.00 -14.12 -4.46
N LEU A 50 -6.90 -13.01 -5.20
CA LEU A 50 -7.03 -11.66 -4.65
C LEU A 50 -8.44 -11.38 -4.11
N ARG A 51 -9.50 -11.83 -4.80
CA ARG A 51 -10.88 -11.72 -4.31
C ARG A 51 -11.09 -12.52 -3.02
N ARG A 52 -10.50 -13.71 -2.92
CA ARG A 52 -10.53 -14.50 -1.69
C ARG A 52 -9.79 -13.80 -0.55
N LEU A 53 -8.63 -13.19 -0.84
CA LEU A 53 -7.88 -12.41 0.14
C LEU A 53 -8.68 -11.21 0.63
N GLN A 54 -9.38 -10.50 -0.26
CA GLN A 54 -10.25 -9.38 0.06
C GLN A 54 -11.37 -9.78 1.03
N ALA A 55 -12.05 -10.90 0.77
CA ALA A 55 -13.09 -11.44 1.65
C ALA A 55 -12.57 -11.87 3.04
N HIS A 56 -11.28 -12.19 3.16
CA HIS A 56 -10.64 -12.47 4.45
C HIS A 56 -10.07 -11.20 5.13
N HIS A 57 -10.00 -10.08 4.40
CA HIS A 57 -9.53 -8.79 4.90
C HIS A 57 -10.67 -7.84 5.28
N GLU A 58 -11.92 -8.32 5.27
CA GLU A 58 -13.06 -7.60 5.86
C GLU A 58 -12.63 -7.13 7.27
N PRO A 59 -12.55 -5.82 7.50
CA PRO A 59 -11.93 -5.31 8.70
C PRO A 59 -12.71 -5.83 9.89
N SER A 60 -12.00 -6.42 10.84
CA SER A 60 -12.52 -6.52 12.20
C SER A 60 -13.07 -5.14 12.52
N HIS A 61 -14.37 -5.05 12.77
CA HIS A 61 -15.00 -3.80 13.20
C HIS A 61 -14.23 -3.38 14.46
N LEU A 62 -13.27 -2.46 14.30
CA LEU A 62 -12.49 -1.99 15.44
C LEU A 62 -13.53 -1.47 16.43
N PRO A 63 -13.56 -1.98 17.66
CA PRO A 63 -14.52 -1.51 18.64
C PRO A 63 -14.42 0.01 18.70
N GLU A 64 -15.55 0.71 18.74
CA GLU A 64 -15.62 2.17 18.69
C GLU A 64 -14.73 2.83 19.77
N GLN A 65 -14.52 2.10 20.87
CA GLN A 65 -13.62 2.41 21.98
C GLN A 65 -12.15 2.58 21.55
N VAL A 66 -11.68 1.85 20.54
CA VAL A 66 -10.30 1.93 20.02
C VAL A 66 -10.13 3.10 19.05
N ALA A 67 -11.21 3.49 18.37
CA ALA A 67 -11.23 4.67 17.49
C ALA A 67 -11.07 6.00 18.26
N ALA A 68 -11.43 6.02 19.55
CA ALA A 68 -11.21 7.16 20.46
C ALA A 68 -9.72 7.44 20.71
N PHE A 69 -8.84 6.44 20.56
CA PHE A 69 -7.38 6.63 20.64
C PHE A 69 -6.76 7.15 19.33
N GLY A 70 -7.57 7.54 18.35
CA GLY A 70 -7.10 8.02 17.04
C GLY A 70 -6.66 6.91 16.07
N ILE A 71 -6.83 5.65 16.47
CA ILE A 71 -6.62 4.46 15.63
C ILE A 71 -7.89 4.26 14.79
N ARG A 72 -7.99 5.02 13.70
CA ARG A 72 -9.04 4.84 12.69
C ARG A 72 -8.45 4.15 11.47
N PRO A 73 -9.14 3.16 10.86
CA PRO A 73 -8.78 2.72 9.52
C PRO A 73 -8.87 3.94 8.59
N ARG A 74 -7.70 4.48 8.20
CA ARG A 74 -7.61 5.66 7.34
C ARG A 74 -7.66 5.19 5.89
N GLU A 75 -8.84 5.29 5.30
CA GLU A 75 -9.03 5.07 3.87
C GLU A 75 -8.93 6.41 3.12
N GLY A 76 -7.99 6.51 2.17
CA GLY A 76 -7.83 7.67 1.29
C GLY A 76 -6.90 8.80 1.78
N GLY A 77 -6.63 9.77 0.88
CA GLY A 77 -5.82 10.98 1.16
C GLY A 77 -4.31 10.75 1.26
N LEU A 78 -3.60 11.56 2.06
CA LEU A 78 -2.14 11.43 2.29
C LEU A 78 -1.75 10.05 2.83
N ALA A 79 -2.66 9.35 3.52
CA ALA A 79 -2.44 7.99 3.98
C ALA A 79 -2.17 7.01 2.83
N SER A 80 -2.70 7.28 1.63
CA SER A 80 -2.43 6.46 0.43
C SER A 80 -0.96 6.48 0.00
N LEU A 81 -0.26 7.59 0.26
CA LEU A 81 1.18 7.73 -0.06
C LEU A 81 2.04 6.81 0.80
N PHE A 82 1.61 6.56 2.04
CA PHE A 82 2.29 5.72 3.03
C PHE A 82 1.81 4.26 3.03
N ARG A 83 0.91 3.86 2.13
CA ARG A 83 0.57 2.44 1.95
C ARG A 83 1.71 1.74 1.19
N SER A 84 2.27 0.70 1.82
CA SER A 84 3.33 -0.15 1.26
C SER A 84 2.85 -1.03 0.10
N HIS A 85 1.54 -1.35 0.08
CA HIS A 85 0.90 -2.13 -0.99
C HIS A 85 -0.27 -1.35 -1.62
N PRO A 86 -0.50 -1.49 -2.93
CA PRO A 86 -1.70 -0.97 -3.57
C PRO A 86 -2.94 -1.72 -3.07
N PRO A 87 -4.11 -1.07 -3.05
CA PRO A 87 -5.36 -1.72 -2.66
C PRO A 87 -5.68 -2.91 -3.59
N LEU A 88 -6.39 -3.92 -3.05
CA LEU A 88 -6.64 -5.17 -3.76
C LEU A 88 -7.46 -4.95 -5.04
N GLU A 89 -8.35 -3.96 -5.02
CA GLU A 89 -9.20 -3.56 -6.13
C GLU A 89 -8.37 -3.06 -7.32
N GLU A 90 -7.33 -2.25 -7.06
CA GLU A 90 -6.40 -1.77 -8.11
C GLU A 90 -5.61 -2.92 -8.71
N ARG A 91 -5.21 -3.91 -7.90
CA ARG A 91 -4.48 -5.11 -8.36
C ARG A 91 -5.36 -6.00 -9.23
N ILE A 92 -6.61 -6.25 -8.81
CA ILE A 92 -7.60 -7.02 -9.58
C ILE A 92 -7.86 -6.33 -10.92
N ALA A 93 -8.13 -5.03 -10.92
CA ALA A 93 -8.37 -4.26 -12.15
C ALA A 93 -7.15 -4.28 -13.08
N ALA A 94 -5.93 -4.27 -12.56
CA ALA A 94 -4.72 -4.39 -13.36
C ALA A 94 -4.60 -5.76 -14.03
N LEU A 95 -5.01 -6.84 -13.35
CA LEU A 95 -5.01 -8.20 -13.90
C LEU A 95 -6.11 -8.43 -14.93
N GLU A 96 -7.31 -7.90 -14.70
CA GLU A 96 -8.45 -7.98 -15.63
C GLU A 96 -8.17 -7.25 -16.96
N ARG A 97 -7.26 -6.26 -16.96
CA ARG A 97 -6.80 -5.59 -18.20
C ARG A 97 -5.76 -6.39 -18.99
N LEU A 98 -5.18 -7.44 -18.41
CA LEU A 98 -4.14 -8.27 -19.04
C LEU A 98 -4.69 -9.56 -19.65
N SER A 99 -5.85 -10.01 -19.16
CA SER A 99 -6.62 -11.14 -19.73
C SER A 99 -7.40 -10.70 -20.95
#